data_AF-A0A0F0LQ19-F1
#
_entry.id   AF-A0A0F0LQ19-F1
#
_cell.length_a   1.000
_cell.length_b   1.000
_cell.length_c   1.000
_cell.angle_alpha   90.00
_cell.angle_beta   90.00
_cell.angle_gamma   90.00
#
_symmetry.space_group_name_H-M   'P 1'
#
loop_
_entity.id
_entity.type
_entity.pdbx_description
1 polymer ?
#
loop_
_entity_poly.entity_id
_entity_poly.type
_entity_poly.pdbx_seq_one_letter_code
_entity_poly.pdbx_strand_id
1 'polypeptide(L)'
;MRAARRHPVTITSLVISALMLTGCTVSIIDPTADDRASSPSQDAAPTPPHEATPRTTPSEEPGDADAESPELSAPNAAERERLIAAATTTMTCPRGPLDEDGAIIRVEGPCAELVIDIDAGVVIADDVEELLLRGSGSVVYAGAIGTATVSGSANQVYWSGATPILEDSGSANSLGRG
;
A
#
# COMPACT_ATOMS: atom_id res chain seq x y z
N MET A 1 15.40 8.57 -58.26
CA MET A 1 15.41 7.16 -58.72
C MET A 1 15.09 6.26 -57.53
N ARG A 2 14.36 5.16 -57.80
CA ARG A 2 13.79 4.11 -56.91
C ARG A 2 14.74 3.69 -55.76
N ALA A 3 14.28 3.21 -54.60
CA ALA A 3 13.29 2.15 -54.47
C ALA A 3 12.60 2.09 -53.10
N ALA A 4 11.28 1.91 -53.15
CA ALA A 4 10.49 1.33 -52.08
C ALA A 4 10.83 -0.17 -51.96
N ARG A 5 10.99 -0.67 -50.72
CA ARG A 5 10.87 -2.10 -50.43
C ARG A 5 9.62 -2.33 -49.62
N ARG A 6 8.86 -3.31 -50.10
CA ARG A 6 7.53 -3.73 -49.70
C ARG A 6 7.63 -5.19 -49.26
N HIS A 7 6.90 -5.52 -48.20
CA HIS A 7 6.33 -6.84 -47.84
C HIS A 7 7.24 -7.79 -47.04
N PRO A 8 6.70 -8.74 -46.23
CA PRO A 8 5.30 -9.20 -46.16
C PRO A 8 4.67 -9.32 -44.75
N VAL A 9 3.34 -9.49 -44.80
CA VAL A 9 2.42 -9.94 -43.74
C VAL A 9 2.52 -11.46 -43.56
N THR A 10 2.52 -11.95 -42.31
CA THR A 10 2.23 -13.34 -41.90
C THR A 10 1.54 -13.27 -40.53
N ILE A 11 0.20 -13.37 -40.45
CA ILE A 11 -0.65 -14.57 -40.37
C ILE A 11 -0.34 -15.46 -39.14
N THR A 12 -1.14 -15.23 -38.10
CA THR A 12 -1.98 -16.20 -37.37
C THR A 12 -1.33 -17.45 -36.74
N SER A 13 -1.41 -17.54 -35.40
CA SER A 13 -1.87 -18.77 -34.75
C SER A 13 -2.53 -18.45 -33.40
N LEU A 14 -3.86 -18.56 -33.41
CA LEU A 14 -4.77 -18.46 -32.28
C LEU A 14 -4.77 -19.83 -31.58
N VAL A 15 -4.11 -19.95 -30.43
CA VAL A 15 -4.21 -21.15 -29.58
C VAL A 15 -5.29 -20.89 -28.53
N ILE A 16 -6.50 -21.40 -28.81
CA ILE A 16 -7.60 -21.47 -27.84
C ILE A 16 -7.31 -22.65 -26.91
N SER A 17 -6.75 -22.36 -25.74
CA SER A 17 -6.64 -23.34 -24.66
C SER A 17 -7.93 -23.35 -23.86
N ALA A 18 -8.63 -24.48 -23.87
CA ALA A 18 -9.88 -24.70 -23.17
C ALA A 18 -9.70 -24.61 -21.64
N LEU A 19 -10.50 -23.77 -20.99
CA LEU A 19 -10.62 -23.70 -19.54
C LEU A 19 -11.36 -24.93 -19.01
N MET A 20 -10.71 -25.68 -18.11
CA MET A 20 -11.38 -26.60 -17.19
C MET A 20 -11.38 -25.94 -15.81
N LEU A 21 -12.41 -25.13 -15.52
CA LEU A 21 -12.67 -24.64 -14.16
C LEU A 21 -13.37 -25.75 -13.37
N THR A 22 -12.60 -26.50 -12.59
CA THR A 22 -13.16 -27.34 -11.51
C THR A 22 -13.57 -26.42 -10.36
N GLY A 23 -14.88 -26.29 -10.15
CA GLY A 23 -15.47 -25.39 -9.16
C GLY A 23 -15.17 -25.84 -7.73
N CYS A 24 -14.68 -24.91 -6.91
CA CYS A 24 -14.70 -25.04 -5.46
C CYS A 24 -16.13 -24.78 -4.96
N THR A 25 -16.76 -25.79 -4.38
CA THR A 25 -18.06 -25.64 -3.70
C THR A 25 -17.84 -24.87 -2.40
N VAL A 26 -18.32 -23.62 -2.32
CA VAL A 26 -18.37 -22.86 -1.06
C VAL A 26 -19.59 -23.35 -0.26
N SER A 27 -19.35 -23.81 0.96
CA SER A 27 -20.40 -24.10 1.94
C SER A 27 -20.73 -22.82 2.68
N ILE A 28 -21.96 -22.33 2.55
CA ILE A 28 -22.48 -21.22 3.35
C ILE A 28 -22.77 -21.76 4.75
N ILE A 29 -22.09 -21.19 5.75
CA ILE A 29 -22.42 -21.39 7.17
C ILE A 29 -23.57 -20.43 7.47
N ASP A 30 -24.71 -20.98 7.84
CA ASP A 30 -25.89 -20.25 8.32
C ASP A 30 -25.61 -19.82 9.79
N PRO A 31 -25.41 -18.53 10.09
CA PRO A 31 -25.33 -18.11 11.47
C PRO A 31 -26.74 -18.18 12.05
N THR A 32 -26.91 -19.12 12.97
CA THR A 32 -28.11 -19.38 13.76
C THR A 32 -28.83 -18.08 14.13
N ALA A 33 -30.02 -17.90 13.56
CA ALA A 33 -30.98 -16.90 13.95
C ALA A 33 -31.74 -17.38 15.20
N ASP A 34 -31.15 -17.16 16.37
CA ASP A 34 -31.78 -17.06 17.68
C ASP A 34 -30.90 -16.03 18.43
N ASP A 35 -31.37 -14.91 18.95
CA ASP A 35 -32.52 -14.76 19.83
C ASP A 35 -33.10 -13.34 19.76
N ARG A 36 -34.41 -13.27 20.02
CA ARG A 36 -35.13 -12.03 20.33
C ARG A 36 -34.63 -11.40 21.63
N ALA A 37 -34.78 -10.07 21.69
CA ALA A 37 -35.44 -9.32 22.78
C ALA A 37 -34.58 -8.24 23.48
N SER A 38 -35.05 -7.00 23.26
CA SER A 38 -35.29 -5.96 24.29
C SER A 38 -34.12 -5.21 24.94
N SER A 39 -33.99 -3.93 24.56
CA SER A 39 -33.50 -2.83 25.41
C SER A 39 -34.43 -2.62 26.63
N PRO A 40 -34.01 -1.98 27.76
CA PRO A 40 -33.65 -0.56 27.79
C PRO A 40 -32.55 -0.13 28.78
N SER A 41 -32.20 1.15 28.63
CA SER A 41 -31.27 2.02 29.36
C SER A 41 -31.24 1.90 30.89
N GLN A 42 -30.05 2.07 31.48
CA GLN A 42 -29.90 2.72 32.78
C GLN A 42 -28.82 3.79 32.73
N ASP A 43 -29.29 5.01 32.93
CA ASP A 43 -28.58 6.24 33.23
C ASP A 43 -28.22 6.21 34.73
N ALA A 44 -26.94 6.42 35.07
CA ALA A 44 -26.54 6.82 36.41
C ALA A 44 -25.23 7.61 36.34
N ALA A 45 -25.36 8.85 36.80
CA ALA A 45 -24.41 9.96 36.75
C ALA A 45 -23.16 9.78 37.68
N PRO A 46 -22.19 10.71 37.62
CA PRO A 46 -20.79 10.49 37.97
C PRO A 46 -20.45 10.66 39.46
N THR A 47 -19.42 9.94 39.92
CA THR A 47 -18.79 10.11 41.24
C THR A 47 -17.58 11.06 41.13
N PRO A 48 -17.40 12.02 42.07
CA PRO A 48 -16.36 13.06 42.02
C PRO A 48 -14.91 12.54 42.22
N PRO A 49 -13.90 13.31 41.78
CA PRO A 49 -12.51 12.88 41.70
C PRO A 49 -11.79 12.94 43.05
N HIS A 50 -10.99 11.90 43.32
CA HIS A 50 -10.14 11.79 44.50
C HIS A 50 -8.77 12.43 44.24
N GLU A 51 -8.45 13.42 45.07
CA GLU A 51 -7.15 13.84 45.59
C GLU A 51 -5.88 13.70 44.71
N ALA A 52 -5.36 14.86 44.34
CA ALA A 52 -4.04 15.05 43.77
C ALA A 52 -2.93 14.74 44.79
N THR A 53 -2.12 13.73 44.49
CA THR A 53 -0.80 13.55 45.11
C THR A 53 0.27 14.08 44.14
N PRO A 54 1.19 14.98 44.55
CA PRO A 54 2.26 15.43 43.69
C PRO A 54 3.30 14.30 43.56
N ARG A 55 3.33 13.66 42.38
CA ARG A 55 4.42 12.74 42.02
C ARG A 55 5.58 13.58 41.48
N THR A 56 6.66 13.59 42.25
CA THR A 56 7.99 14.09 41.86
C THR A 56 8.32 13.60 40.45
N THR A 57 8.57 14.53 39.53
CA THR A 57 9.06 14.27 38.17
C THR A 57 10.55 13.95 38.26
N PRO A 58 11.02 12.76 37.86
CA PRO A 58 12.38 12.63 37.37
C PRO A 58 12.41 13.23 35.97
N SER A 59 13.12 14.35 35.81
CA SER A 59 13.67 14.74 34.52
C SER A 59 14.68 13.66 34.13
N GLU A 60 14.22 12.65 33.41
CA GLU A 60 15.08 11.85 32.55
C GLU A 60 15.01 12.49 31.17
N GLU A 61 16.03 13.29 30.88
CA GLU A 61 16.38 13.71 29.53
C GLU A 61 16.86 12.43 28.82
N PRO A 62 16.10 11.86 27.87
CA PRO A 62 16.61 10.73 27.11
C PRO A 62 17.61 11.33 26.12
N GLY A 63 18.88 10.99 26.32
CA GLY A 63 19.92 11.30 25.34
C GLY A 63 19.52 10.78 23.96
N ASP A 64 19.99 11.49 22.95
CA ASP A 64 20.01 11.10 21.54
C ASP A 64 20.59 9.69 21.37
N ALA A 65 19.78 8.67 21.61
CA ALA A 65 19.90 7.44 20.89
C ALA A 65 19.37 7.78 19.50
N ASP A 66 20.28 7.84 18.52
CA ASP A 66 19.94 7.68 17.10
C ASP A 66 19.07 6.41 17.00
N ALA A 67 17.77 6.60 17.12
CA ALA A 67 16.80 5.55 16.94
C ALA A 67 16.81 5.30 15.44
N GLU A 68 17.62 4.32 15.01
CA GLU A 68 17.65 3.87 13.62
C GLU A 68 16.20 3.62 13.20
N SER A 69 15.78 4.34 12.16
CA SER A 69 14.45 4.20 11.60
C SER A 69 14.26 2.74 11.17
N PRO A 70 13.14 2.08 11.52
CA PRO A 70 12.96 0.67 11.22
C PRO A 70 13.13 0.36 9.72
N GLU A 71 14.06 -0.50 9.36
CA GLU A 71 14.27 -0.90 7.96
C GLU A 71 13.19 -1.88 7.47
N LEU A 72 13.07 -2.03 6.15
CA LEU A 72 12.28 -3.12 5.54
C LEU A 72 12.85 -4.48 5.99
N SER A 73 11.99 -5.49 6.13
CA SER A 73 12.43 -6.87 6.34
C SER A 73 13.34 -7.33 5.20
N ALA A 74 14.26 -8.24 5.51
CA ALA A 74 15.21 -8.77 4.55
C ALA A 74 14.60 -9.23 3.21
N PRO A 75 13.48 -9.99 3.15
CA PRO A 75 12.86 -10.36 1.88
C PRO A 75 12.33 -9.16 1.10
N ASN A 76 11.69 -8.20 1.77
CA ASN A 76 11.16 -7.01 1.10
C ASN A 76 12.26 -6.03 0.67
N ALA A 77 13.34 -5.91 1.43
CA ALA A 77 14.52 -5.15 1.04
C ALA A 77 15.19 -5.76 -0.21
N ALA A 78 15.36 -7.08 -0.24
CA ALA A 78 15.93 -7.77 -1.39
C ALA A 78 15.03 -7.66 -2.64
N GLU A 79 13.71 -7.74 -2.45
CA GLU A 79 12.76 -7.58 -3.56
C GLU A 79 12.71 -6.14 -4.07
N ARG A 80 12.73 -5.15 -3.18
CA ARG A 80 12.86 -3.73 -3.54
C ARG A 80 14.11 -3.49 -4.40
N GLU A 81 15.26 -4.01 -3.99
CA GLU A 81 16.51 -3.88 -4.74
C GLU A 81 16.43 -4.55 -6.12
N ARG A 82 15.85 -5.76 -6.20
CA ARG A 82 15.60 -6.44 -7.47
C ARG A 82 14.71 -5.62 -8.40
N LEU A 83 13.66 -5.00 -7.85
CA LEU A 83 12.72 -4.17 -8.61
C LEU A 83 13.30 -2.83 -9.02
N ILE A 84 14.18 -2.22 -8.21
CA ILE A 84 14.98 -1.05 -8.60
C ILE A 84 15.81 -1.36 -9.84
N ALA A 85 16.50 -2.49 -9.86
CA ALA A 85 17.29 -2.93 -11.02
C ALA A 85 16.44 -3.26 -12.25
N ALA A 86 15.16 -3.61 -12.05
CA ALA A 86 14.20 -3.94 -13.11
C ALA A 86 13.32 -2.76 -13.55
N ALA A 87 13.48 -1.57 -12.93
CA ALA A 87 12.66 -0.41 -13.23
C ALA A 87 12.72 -0.03 -14.71
N THR A 88 11.57 0.08 -15.35
CA THR A 88 11.45 0.49 -16.76
C THR A 88 11.53 2.01 -16.90
N THR A 89 11.16 2.72 -15.84
CA THR A 89 11.17 4.18 -15.78
C THR A 89 11.79 4.63 -14.45
N THR A 90 12.70 5.59 -14.50
CA THR A 90 13.26 6.27 -13.32
C THR A 90 13.06 7.77 -13.48
N MET A 91 12.52 8.42 -12.46
CA MET A 91 12.20 9.84 -12.47
C MET A 91 12.30 10.46 -11.08
N THR A 92 12.34 11.78 -10.99
CA THR A 92 12.09 12.49 -9.73
C THR A 92 10.61 12.53 -9.41
N CYS A 93 10.23 12.91 -8.17
CA CYS A 93 8.85 13.14 -7.76
C CYS A 93 8.02 13.91 -8.83
N PRO A 94 6.97 13.30 -9.40
CA PRO A 94 6.17 13.92 -10.46
C PRO A 94 5.21 14.99 -9.88
N ARG A 95 4.66 15.84 -10.74
CA ARG A 95 3.60 16.81 -10.35
C ARG A 95 2.18 16.31 -10.61
N GLY A 96 2.05 15.09 -11.13
CA GLY A 96 0.77 14.51 -11.55
C GLY A 96 0.76 13.01 -11.28
N PRO A 97 -0.37 12.35 -11.54
CA PRO A 97 -0.51 10.93 -11.25
C PRO A 97 0.45 10.11 -12.11
N LEU A 98 0.96 9.04 -11.52
CA LEU A 98 1.52 7.93 -12.28
C LEU A 98 0.37 7.05 -12.78
N ASP A 99 0.27 6.86 -14.09
CA ASP A 99 -0.86 6.19 -14.75
C ASP A 99 -0.41 5.14 -15.80
N GLU A 100 0.84 4.69 -15.72
CA GLU A 100 1.41 3.70 -16.64
C GLU A 100 1.19 2.27 -16.11
N ASP A 101 0.07 1.66 -16.48
CA ASP A 101 -0.30 0.29 -16.08
C ASP A 101 0.78 -0.75 -16.37
N GLY A 102 1.01 -1.65 -15.42
CA GLY A 102 2.00 -2.72 -15.54
C GLY A 102 3.47 -2.28 -15.48
N ALA A 103 3.75 -0.98 -15.34
CA ALA A 103 5.11 -0.47 -15.27
C ALA A 103 5.78 -0.73 -13.91
N ILE A 104 7.12 -0.75 -13.92
CA ILE A 104 7.94 -0.68 -12.71
C ILE A 104 8.61 0.69 -12.70
N ILE A 105 8.16 1.58 -11.83
CA ILE A 105 8.59 2.98 -11.77
C ILE A 105 9.40 3.22 -10.52
N ARG A 106 10.58 3.82 -10.68
CA ARG A 106 11.40 4.34 -9.57
C ARG A 106 11.27 5.86 -9.48
N VAL A 107 10.84 6.35 -8.33
CA VAL A 107 10.74 7.76 -7.97
C VAL A 107 11.88 8.09 -7.00
N GLU A 108 12.86 8.86 -7.47
CA GLU A 108 14.04 9.25 -6.70
C GLU A 108 13.84 10.60 -5.98
N GLY A 109 14.34 10.67 -4.76
CA GLY A 109 14.31 11.84 -3.90
C GLY A 109 12.99 12.00 -3.11
N PRO A 110 12.96 12.95 -2.16
CA PRO A 110 11.79 13.19 -1.32
C PRO A 110 10.62 13.68 -2.16
N CYS A 111 9.41 13.22 -1.83
CA CYS A 111 8.19 13.54 -2.55
C CYS A 111 7.13 14.05 -1.57
N ALA A 112 6.68 15.29 -1.73
CA ALA A 112 5.64 15.85 -0.88
C ALA A 112 4.30 15.15 -1.11
N GLU A 113 3.97 14.89 -2.38
CA GLU A 113 2.75 14.18 -2.77
C GLU A 113 3.07 13.23 -3.91
N LEU A 114 2.70 11.95 -3.76
CA LEU A 114 2.82 10.94 -4.78
C LEU A 114 1.44 10.32 -5.05
N VAL A 115 0.92 10.57 -6.25
CA VAL A 115 -0.37 10.03 -6.69
C VAL A 115 -0.13 8.87 -7.65
N ILE A 116 -0.70 7.70 -7.33
CA ILE A 116 -0.53 6.46 -8.08
C ILE A 116 -1.91 5.94 -8.52
N ASP A 117 -2.13 6.02 -9.83
CA ASP A 117 -3.34 5.55 -10.52
C ASP A 117 -3.02 4.34 -11.42
N ILE A 118 -1.96 3.61 -11.09
CA ILE A 118 -1.47 2.45 -11.84
C ILE A 118 -2.25 1.20 -11.47
N ASP A 119 -2.66 0.43 -12.47
CA ASP A 119 -3.10 -0.95 -12.31
C ASP A 119 -1.96 -1.95 -12.59
N ALA A 120 -1.86 -2.97 -11.73
CA ALA A 120 -0.94 -4.10 -11.84
C ALA A 120 0.55 -3.71 -11.99
N GLY A 121 0.97 -2.59 -11.39
CA GLY A 121 2.34 -2.09 -11.49
C GLY A 121 3.12 -2.10 -10.17
N VAL A 122 4.34 -1.58 -10.23
CA VAL A 122 5.22 -1.43 -9.07
C VAL A 122 5.75 -0.01 -9.02
N VAL A 123 5.68 0.62 -7.85
CA VAL A 123 6.29 1.93 -7.60
C VAL A 123 7.29 1.82 -6.47
N ILE A 124 8.54 2.17 -6.73
CA ILE A 124 9.58 2.28 -5.71
C ILE A 124 9.87 3.75 -5.49
N ALA A 125 9.58 4.26 -4.30
CA ALA A 125 9.87 5.62 -3.89
C ALA A 125 10.93 5.64 -2.78
N ASP A 126 11.58 6.78 -2.63
CA ASP A 126 12.28 7.14 -1.39
C ASP A 126 11.24 7.65 -0.37
N ASP A 127 11.45 8.78 0.28
CA ASP A 127 10.51 9.30 1.29
C ASP A 127 9.33 10.03 0.66
N VAL A 128 8.12 9.78 1.17
CA VAL A 128 6.86 10.35 0.68
C VAL A 128 6.06 10.95 1.83
N GLU A 129 5.76 12.24 1.80
CA GLU A 129 4.92 12.86 2.85
C GLU A 129 3.45 12.42 2.72
N GLU A 130 2.90 12.49 1.51
CA GLU A 130 1.52 12.09 1.20
C GLU A 130 1.47 11.10 0.02
N LEU A 131 1.01 9.88 0.26
CA LEU A 131 0.81 8.84 -0.75
C LEU A 131 -0.68 8.65 -1.03
N LEU A 132 -1.11 8.83 -2.28
CA LEU A 132 -2.47 8.54 -2.73
C LEU A 132 -2.45 7.37 -3.73
N LEU A 133 -2.97 6.21 -3.33
CA LEU A 133 -3.00 5.00 -4.16
C LEU A 133 -4.44 4.63 -4.53
N ARG A 134 -4.78 4.81 -5.80
CA ARG A 134 -6.15 4.66 -6.31
C ARG A 134 -6.32 3.50 -7.30
N GLY A 135 -5.23 3.07 -7.94
CA GLY A 135 -5.23 1.91 -8.84
C GLY A 135 -5.37 0.57 -8.12
N SER A 136 -5.24 -0.54 -8.85
CA SER A 136 -5.50 -1.88 -8.34
C SER A 136 -4.38 -2.87 -8.64
N GLY A 137 -4.10 -3.78 -7.70
CA GLY A 137 -3.08 -4.82 -7.88
C GLY A 137 -1.65 -4.28 -7.90
N SER A 138 -1.43 -3.06 -7.41
CA SER A 138 -0.13 -2.40 -7.43
C SER A 138 0.67 -2.66 -6.16
N VAL A 139 1.99 -2.70 -6.29
CA VAL A 139 2.92 -2.86 -5.16
C VAL A 139 3.75 -1.59 -5.00
N VAL A 140 3.75 -1.03 -3.80
CA VAL A 140 4.51 0.17 -3.47
C VAL A 140 5.56 -0.16 -2.43
N TYR A 141 6.82 0.21 -2.71
CA TYR A 141 7.92 0.20 -1.75
C TYR A 141 8.39 1.64 -1.55
N ALA A 142 8.14 2.22 -0.38
CA ALA A 142 8.62 3.55 -0.01
C ALA A 142 9.69 3.46 1.09
N GLY A 143 10.44 4.55 1.25
CA GLY A 143 11.19 4.83 2.47
C GLY A 143 10.22 5.16 3.61
N ALA A 144 10.34 6.34 4.20
CA ALA A 144 9.34 6.84 5.14
C ALA A 144 8.06 7.29 4.41
N ILE A 145 6.91 7.05 5.04
CA ILE A 145 5.62 7.63 4.63
C ILE A 145 5.06 8.49 5.77
N GLY A 146 4.55 9.68 5.46
CA GLY A 146 3.77 10.48 6.42
C GLY A 146 2.32 9.98 6.54
N THR A 147 1.58 10.09 5.44
CA THR A 147 0.19 9.62 5.30
C THR A 147 0.06 8.77 4.04
N ALA A 148 -0.65 7.64 4.14
CA ALA A 148 -1.04 6.83 2.99
C ALA A 148 -2.57 6.70 2.92
N THR A 149 -3.15 7.20 1.84
CA THR A 149 -4.56 7.04 1.49
C THR A 149 -4.68 6.04 0.35
N VAL A 150 -5.32 4.90 0.60
CA VAL A 150 -5.49 3.80 -0.34
C VAL A 150 -6.99 3.59 -0.58
N SER A 151 -7.45 3.90 -1.78
CA SER A 151 -8.87 3.73 -2.15
C SER A 151 -9.09 2.63 -3.20
N GLY A 152 -8.01 2.12 -3.77
CA GLY A 152 -8.03 1.07 -4.80
C GLY A 152 -8.23 -0.34 -4.24
N SER A 153 -7.84 -1.35 -5.00
CA SER A 153 -8.05 -2.75 -4.58
C SER A 153 -6.83 -3.64 -4.79
N ALA A 154 -6.69 -4.68 -3.97
CA ALA A 154 -5.61 -5.67 -4.08
C ALA A 154 -4.19 -5.07 -4.08
N ASN A 155 -4.01 -3.91 -3.45
CA ASN A 155 -2.72 -3.23 -3.40
C ASN A 155 -1.87 -3.72 -2.23
N GLN A 156 -0.55 -3.62 -2.38
CA GLN A 156 0.41 -3.87 -1.30
C GLN A 156 1.27 -2.63 -1.11
N VAL A 157 1.35 -2.11 0.12
CA VAL A 157 2.19 -0.94 0.44
C VAL A 157 3.13 -1.31 1.58
N TYR A 158 4.42 -1.15 1.31
CA TYR A 158 5.52 -1.39 2.23
C TYR A 158 6.32 -0.11 2.43
N TRP A 159 6.65 0.19 3.68
CA TRP A 159 7.46 1.35 4.06
C TRP A 159 8.52 0.95 5.07
N SER A 160 9.60 1.73 5.12
CA SER A 160 10.54 1.79 6.23
C SER A 160 10.18 2.96 7.16
N GLY A 161 10.83 3.02 8.31
CA GLY A 161 10.62 4.05 9.32
C GLY A 161 9.37 3.85 10.19
N ALA A 162 8.90 4.98 10.72
CA ALA A 162 7.74 5.05 11.58
C ALA A 162 6.47 4.57 10.86
N THR A 163 5.44 4.18 11.61
CA THR A 163 4.14 3.83 11.00
C THR A 163 3.46 5.13 10.53
N PRO A 164 3.09 5.25 9.24
CA PRO A 164 2.34 6.40 8.73
C PRO A 164 0.92 6.44 9.29
N ILE A 165 0.24 7.56 9.05
CA ILE A 165 -1.22 7.62 9.12
C ILE A 165 -1.77 6.81 7.94
N LEU A 166 -2.62 5.82 8.22
CA LEU A 166 -3.19 4.94 7.20
C LEU A 166 -4.69 5.16 7.05
N GLU A 167 -5.12 5.44 5.82
CA GLU A 167 -6.52 5.55 5.43
C GLU A 167 -6.79 4.58 4.28
N ASP A 168 -7.39 3.43 4.60
CA ASP A 168 -7.77 2.43 3.60
C ASP A 168 -9.30 2.39 3.47
N SER A 169 -9.82 2.90 2.35
CA SER A 169 -11.23 2.79 1.99
C SER A 169 -11.45 1.78 0.85
N GLY A 170 -10.39 1.07 0.46
CA GLY A 170 -10.37 0.13 -0.64
C GLY A 170 -10.80 -1.28 -0.25
N SER A 171 -10.38 -2.27 -1.04
CA SER A 171 -10.68 -3.67 -0.76
C SER A 171 -9.49 -4.59 -1.01
N ALA A 172 -9.29 -5.57 -0.12
CA ALA A 172 -8.22 -6.55 -0.21
C ALA A 172 -6.79 -5.95 -0.28
N ASN A 173 -6.59 -4.77 0.30
CA ASN A 173 -5.27 -4.16 0.39
C ASN A 173 -4.47 -4.75 1.57
N SER A 174 -3.15 -4.75 1.46
CA SER A 174 -2.21 -5.12 2.52
C SER A 174 -1.24 -3.97 2.76
N LEU A 175 -1.34 -3.35 3.92
CA LEU A 175 -0.52 -2.21 4.32
C LEU A 175 0.27 -2.62 5.55
N GLY A 176 1.59 -2.62 5.45
CA GLY A 176 2.43 -2.99 6.59
C GLY A 176 3.85 -2.48 6.42
N ARG A 177 4.56 -2.41 7.55
CA ARG A 177 6.01 -2.33 7.49
C ARG A 177 6.51 -3.54 6.69
N GLY A 178 7.32 -3.25 5.68
CA GLY A 178 7.90 -4.28 4.84
C GLY A 178 8.90 -5.10 5.62
#